data_AF-A0A1F8BIQ2-F1
#
_entry.id   AF-A0A1F8BIQ2-F1
#
_cell.length_a   1.000
_cell.length_b   1.000
_cell.length_c   1.000
_cell.angle_alpha   90.00
_cell.angle_beta   90.00
_cell.angle_gamma   90.00
#
_symmetry.space_group_name_H-M   'P 1'
#
loop_
_entity.id
_entity.type
_entity.pdbx_description
1 polymer ?
#
loop_
_entity_poly.entity_id
_entity_poly.type
_entity_poly.pdbx_seq_one_letter_code
_entity_poly.pdbx_strand_id
1 'polypeptide(L)'
;MKNRNFILPTTILLASIVLGGFYYFTQVNKQASIERQQELKVEQDKAQQESKTKQDKKEYIAKRKNECYTLYEKETEKWNNVKDFEYKEDRDTCVVKFASSEPAKTESECNKMIENIPTSFNQETKDRIFDRYSDCLENWFSKEF
;
A
#
# COMPACT_ATOMS: atom_id res chain seq x y z
N MET A 1 74.31 10.01 38.80
CA MET A 1 74.01 8.97 37.80
C MET A 1 73.00 7.99 38.40
N LYS A 2 71.68 8.13 38.16
CA LYS A 2 70.68 7.22 38.77
C LYS A 2 69.39 7.05 37.94
N ASN A 3 69.46 6.99 36.60
CA ASN A 3 68.24 6.97 35.76
C ASN A 3 68.13 5.79 34.78
N ARG A 4 69.06 4.81 34.77
CA ARG A 4 68.99 3.67 33.82
C ARG A 4 68.01 2.56 34.22
N ASN A 5 67.64 2.44 35.49
CA ASN A 5 66.82 1.32 35.98
C ASN A 5 65.29 1.54 35.80
N PHE A 6 64.86 2.71 35.35
CA PHE A 6 63.44 3.03 35.11
C PHE A 6 63.03 3.01 33.63
N ILE A 7 64.00 2.98 32.71
CA ILE A 7 63.75 3.06 31.26
C ILE A 7 63.03 1.80 30.76
N LEU A 8 63.46 0.61 31.22
CA LEU A 8 62.91 -0.69 30.81
C LEU A 8 61.43 -0.90 31.16
N PRO A 9 60.96 -0.70 32.41
CA PRO A 9 59.55 -0.84 32.72
C PRO A 9 58.68 0.25 32.06
N THR A 10 59.22 1.46 31.88
CA THR A 10 58.48 2.57 31.25
C THR A 10 58.23 2.33 29.76
N THR A 11 59.19 1.75 29.02
CA THR A 11 59.03 1.44 27.60
C THR A 11 58.05 0.30 27.35
N ILE A 12 58.03 -0.73 28.22
CA ILE A 12 57.06 -1.82 28.16
C ILE A 12 55.63 -1.30 28.38
N LEU A 13 55.47 -0.37 29.31
CA LEU A 13 54.17 0.24 29.62
C LEU A 13 53.66 1.12 28.46
N LEU A 14 54.55 1.91 27.85
CA LEU A 14 54.27 2.68 26.63
C LEU A 14 53.89 1.77 25.45
N ALA A 15 54.63 0.69 25.22
CA ALA A 15 54.33 -0.27 24.16
C ALA A 15 52.95 -0.93 24.35
N SER A 16 52.60 -1.26 25.59
CA SER A 16 51.30 -1.85 25.95
C SER A 16 50.13 -0.89 25.66
N ILE A 17 50.29 0.39 25.98
CA ILE A 17 49.28 1.42 25.72
C ILE A 17 49.08 1.65 24.22
N VAL A 18 50.16 1.71 23.44
CA VAL A 18 50.08 1.93 21.98
C VAL A 18 49.42 0.74 21.29
N LEU A 19 49.79 -0.48 21.64
CA LEU A 19 49.19 -1.70 21.07
C LEU A 19 47.72 -1.84 21.47
N GLY A 20 47.41 -1.60 22.75
CA GLY A 20 46.02 -1.64 23.25
C GLY A 20 45.14 -0.56 22.61
N GLY A 21 45.67 0.66 22.45
CA GLY A 21 44.97 1.79 21.82
C GLY A 21 44.70 1.55 20.33
N PHE A 22 45.68 1.03 19.59
CA PHE A 22 45.51 0.68 18.17
C PHE A 22 44.51 -0.47 17.99
N TYR A 23 44.57 -1.49 18.84
CA TYR A 23 43.61 -2.60 18.82
C TYR A 23 42.18 -2.14 19.12
N TYR A 24 41.99 -1.25 20.11
CA TYR A 24 40.69 -0.68 20.43
C TYR A 24 40.16 0.20 19.28
N PHE A 25 40.99 1.10 18.74
CA PHE A 25 40.60 1.97 17.63
C PHE A 25 40.20 1.18 16.37
N THR A 26 40.94 0.13 16.04
CA THR A 26 40.61 -0.74 14.90
C THR A 26 39.29 -1.50 15.10
N GLN A 27 38.95 -1.91 16.32
CA GLN A 27 37.66 -2.54 16.61
C GLN A 27 36.49 -1.57 16.50
N VAL A 28 36.62 -0.35 17.02
CA VAL A 28 35.57 0.68 16.94
C VAL A 28 35.22 1.01 15.49
N ASN A 29 36.23 1.17 14.62
CA ASN A 29 35.99 1.43 13.20
C ASN A 29 35.34 0.24 12.48
N LYS A 30 35.69 -1.00 12.85
CA LYS A 30 35.03 -2.20 12.31
C LYS A 30 33.56 -2.26 12.70
N GLN A 31 33.24 -1.94 13.96
CA GLN A 31 31.87 -1.95 14.46
C GLN A 31 31.01 -0.90 13.75
N ALA A 32 31.51 0.33 13.60
CA ALA A 32 30.82 1.39 12.86
C ALA A 32 30.55 1.04 11.38
N SER A 33 31.46 0.32 10.71
CA SER A 33 31.24 -0.12 9.34
C SER A 33 30.20 -1.22 9.23
N ILE A 34 30.13 -2.12 10.20
CA ILE A 34 29.15 -3.22 10.23
C ILE A 34 27.74 -2.65 10.48
N GLU A 35 27.61 -1.70 11.41
CA GLU A 35 26.35 -1.03 11.71
C GLU A 35 25.78 -0.33 10.47
N ARG A 36 26.59 0.46 9.75
CA ARG A 36 26.15 1.10 8.50
C ARG A 36 25.72 0.09 7.43
N GLN A 37 26.45 -1.02 7.29
CA GLN A 37 26.07 -2.06 6.33
C GLN A 37 24.79 -2.78 6.73
N GLN A 38 24.53 -2.95 8.02
CA GLN A 38 23.26 -3.50 8.51
C GLN A 38 22.10 -2.52 8.27
N GLU A 39 22.28 -1.24 8.55
CA GLU A 39 21.28 -0.20 8.28
C GLU A 39 20.89 -0.16 6.81
N LEU A 40 21.90 -0.15 5.91
CA LEU A 40 21.68 -0.18 4.47
C LEU A 40 20.92 -1.44 4.01
N LYS A 41 21.25 -2.61 4.56
CA LYS A 41 20.52 -3.85 4.24
C LYS A 41 19.07 -3.79 4.71
N VAL A 42 18.81 -3.30 5.92
CA VAL A 42 17.46 -3.15 6.44
C VAL A 42 16.63 -2.19 5.59
N GLU A 43 17.22 -1.08 5.15
CA GLU A 43 16.56 -0.13 4.26
C GLU A 43 16.28 -0.75 2.88
N GLN A 44 17.26 -1.46 2.32
CA GLN A 44 17.13 -2.11 1.02
C GLN A 44 16.10 -3.25 1.05
N ASP A 45 16.06 -4.04 2.13
CA ASP A 45 15.07 -5.09 2.35
C ASP A 45 13.66 -4.52 2.48
N LYS A 46 13.50 -3.41 3.22
CA LYS A 46 12.21 -2.69 3.31
C LYS A 46 11.77 -2.18 1.94
N ALA A 47 12.64 -1.51 1.20
CA ALA A 47 12.33 -1.02 -0.13
C ALA A 47 11.96 -2.16 -1.10
N GLN A 48 12.66 -3.29 -1.03
CA GLN A 48 12.37 -4.47 -1.84
C GLN A 48 11.03 -5.10 -1.44
N GLN A 49 10.72 -5.20 -0.14
CA GLN A 49 9.45 -5.73 0.34
C GLN A 49 8.27 -4.83 -0.05
N GLU A 50 8.42 -3.51 0.05
CA GLU A 50 7.41 -2.56 -0.41
C GLU A 50 7.20 -2.65 -1.93
N SER A 51 8.27 -2.80 -2.71
CA SER A 51 8.19 -2.96 -4.16
C SER A 51 7.44 -4.24 -4.53
N LYS A 52 7.77 -5.37 -3.89
CA LYS A 52 7.07 -6.65 -4.07
C LYS A 52 5.59 -6.53 -3.70
N THR A 53 5.29 -5.96 -2.54
CA THR A 53 3.89 -5.76 -2.08
C THR A 53 3.09 -4.89 -3.06
N LYS A 54 3.71 -3.84 -3.61
CA LYS A 54 3.09 -2.99 -4.64
C LYS A 54 2.84 -3.75 -5.93
N GLN A 55 3.78 -4.60 -6.35
CA GLN A 55 3.63 -5.44 -7.54
C GLN A 55 2.52 -6.48 -7.34
N ASP A 56 2.54 -7.21 -6.23
CA ASP A 56 1.53 -8.23 -5.90
C ASP A 56 0.12 -7.62 -5.85
N LYS A 57 -0.02 -6.42 -5.27
CA LYS A 57 -1.30 -5.69 -5.26
C LYS A 57 -1.77 -5.33 -6.68
N LYS A 58 -0.87 -4.88 -7.56
CA LYS A 58 -1.22 -4.55 -8.95
C LYS A 58 -1.65 -5.81 -9.72
N GLU A 59 -0.93 -6.91 -9.56
CA GLU A 59 -1.25 -8.19 -10.17
C GLU A 59 -2.61 -8.71 -9.69
N TYR A 60 -2.87 -8.60 -8.38
CA TYR A 60 -4.17 -8.93 -7.79
C TYR A 60 -5.31 -8.11 -8.40
N ILE A 61 -5.17 -6.78 -8.43
CA ILE A 61 -6.20 -5.88 -8.99
C ILE A 61 -6.43 -6.18 -10.47
N ALA A 62 -5.37 -6.41 -11.25
CA ALA A 62 -5.49 -6.75 -12.66
C ALA A 62 -6.27 -8.06 -12.86
N LYS A 63 -5.98 -9.07 -12.03
CA LYS A 63 -6.71 -10.34 -12.03
C LYS A 63 -8.20 -10.13 -11.72
N ARG A 64 -8.52 -9.39 -10.67
CA ARG A 64 -9.91 -9.10 -10.28
C ARG A 64 -10.66 -8.30 -11.34
N LYS A 65 -10.02 -7.34 -12.00
CA LYS A 65 -10.61 -6.60 -13.14
C LYS A 65 -10.95 -7.53 -14.30
N ASN A 66 -10.09 -8.50 -14.60
CA ASN A 66 -10.35 -9.49 -15.65
C ASN A 66 -11.50 -10.45 -15.26
N GLU A 67 -11.54 -10.90 -14.01
CA GLU A 67 -12.66 -11.69 -13.48
C GLU A 67 -13.99 -10.92 -13.56
N CYS A 68 -13.98 -9.62 -13.22
CA CYS A 68 -15.13 -8.72 -13.35
C CYS A 68 -15.59 -8.60 -14.80
N TYR A 69 -14.65 -8.43 -15.74
CA TYR A 69 -14.96 -8.38 -17.16
C TYR A 69 -15.57 -9.69 -17.67
N THR A 70 -15.04 -10.83 -17.23
CA THR A 70 -15.60 -12.15 -17.58
C THR A 70 -17.03 -12.32 -17.04
N LEU A 71 -17.33 -11.78 -15.85
CA LEU A 71 -18.68 -11.75 -15.29
C LEU A 71 -19.61 -10.86 -16.12
N TYR A 72 -19.15 -9.67 -16.50
CA TYR A 72 -19.87 -8.79 -17.40
C TYR A 72 -20.23 -9.48 -18.72
N GLU A 73 -19.27 -10.13 -19.38
CA GLU A 73 -19.52 -10.86 -20.63
C GLU A 73 -20.61 -11.92 -20.44
N LYS A 74 -20.52 -12.74 -19.38
CA LYS A 74 -21.54 -13.75 -19.06
C LYS A 74 -22.92 -13.16 -18.80
N GLU A 75 -23.02 -11.98 -18.18
CA GLU A 75 -24.30 -11.32 -17.97
C GLU A 75 -24.82 -10.69 -19.27
N THR A 76 -23.95 -10.15 -20.15
CA THR A 76 -24.36 -9.63 -21.47
C THR A 76 -24.91 -10.73 -22.38
N GLU A 77 -24.39 -11.95 -22.28
CA GLU A 77 -24.93 -13.12 -23.01
C GLU A 77 -26.35 -13.51 -22.54
N LYS A 78 -26.66 -13.29 -21.26
CA LYS A 78 -27.95 -13.64 -20.67
C LYS A 78 -28.99 -12.53 -20.80
N TRP A 79 -28.54 -11.27 -20.74
CA TRP A 79 -29.40 -10.11 -20.58
C TRP A 79 -29.04 -9.00 -21.57
N ASN A 80 -30.02 -8.60 -22.39
CA ASN A 80 -29.84 -7.55 -23.40
C ASN A 80 -29.79 -6.12 -22.81
N ASN A 81 -30.08 -5.96 -21.52
CA ASN A 81 -30.12 -4.66 -20.85
C ASN A 81 -28.85 -4.37 -20.03
N VAL A 82 -27.81 -5.19 -20.10
CA VAL A 82 -26.50 -4.87 -19.50
C VAL A 82 -25.91 -3.65 -20.21
N LYS A 83 -25.39 -2.69 -19.43
CA LYS A 83 -24.84 -1.43 -19.95
C LYS A 83 -23.36 -1.27 -19.66
N ASP A 84 -22.93 -1.59 -18.45
CA ASP A 84 -21.57 -1.32 -18.02
C ASP A 84 -21.13 -2.26 -16.88
N PHE A 85 -19.86 -2.22 -16.53
CA PHE A 85 -19.32 -2.92 -15.37
C PHE A 85 -18.16 -2.14 -14.73
N GLU A 86 -17.97 -2.35 -13.44
CA GLU A 86 -16.90 -1.71 -12.68
C GLU A 86 -16.40 -2.65 -11.59
N TYR A 87 -15.08 -2.76 -11.45
CA TYR A 87 -14.49 -3.41 -10.28
C TYR A 87 -14.16 -2.36 -9.21
N LYS A 88 -14.79 -2.51 -8.05
CA LYS A 88 -14.64 -1.61 -6.90
C LYS A 88 -13.52 -2.12 -5.99
N GLU A 89 -12.33 -1.52 -6.11
CA GLU A 89 -11.11 -1.95 -5.40
C GLU A 89 -11.20 -1.82 -3.87
N ASP A 90 -12.02 -0.88 -3.38
CA ASP A 90 -12.29 -0.62 -1.96
C ASP A 90 -13.08 -1.76 -1.30
N ARG A 91 -13.98 -2.39 -2.06
CA ARG A 91 -14.85 -3.47 -1.60
C ARG A 91 -14.49 -4.84 -2.17
N ASP A 92 -13.48 -4.90 -3.04
CA ASP A 92 -13.07 -6.10 -3.78
C ASP A 92 -14.26 -6.80 -4.46
N THR A 93 -15.17 -5.99 -5.03
CA THR A 93 -16.47 -6.45 -5.53
C THR A 93 -16.64 -6.07 -7.00
N CYS A 94 -17.26 -6.96 -7.77
CA CYS A 94 -17.59 -6.72 -9.17
C CYS A 94 -19.00 -6.15 -9.27
N VAL A 95 -19.17 -5.02 -9.93
CA VAL A 95 -20.47 -4.37 -10.10
C VAL A 95 -20.83 -4.39 -11.58
N VAL A 96 -21.96 -4.99 -11.93
CA VAL A 96 -22.51 -4.94 -13.29
C VAL A 96 -23.73 -4.04 -13.29
N LYS A 97 -23.78 -3.09 -14.23
CA LYS A 97 -24.85 -2.09 -14.37
C LYS A 97 -25.79 -2.47 -15.51
N PHE A 98 -27.08 -2.39 -15.22
CA PHE A 98 -28.15 -2.77 -16.12
C PHE A 98 -29.08 -1.57 -16.34
N ALA A 99 -29.58 -1.38 -17.55
CA ALA A 99 -30.66 -0.43 -17.79
C ALA A 99 -31.92 -0.89 -17.07
N SER A 100 -32.52 0.05 -16.34
CA SER A 100 -33.79 -0.17 -15.66
C SER A 100 -34.94 -0.25 -16.67
N SER A 101 -35.91 -1.09 -16.36
CA SER A 101 -37.21 -1.10 -17.05
C SER A 101 -38.21 -0.13 -16.42
N GLU A 102 -37.87 0.43 -15.25
CA GLU A 102 -38.66 1.47 -14.61
C GLU A 102 -38.55 2.79 -15.38
N PRO A 103 -39.58 3.64 -15.31
CA PRO A 103 -39.50 4.98 -15.87
C PRO A 103 -38.36 5.76 -15.24
N ALA A 104 -37.61 6.49 -16.07
CA ALA A 104 -36.51 7.32 -15.62
C ALA A 104 -36.98 8.33 -14.57
N LYS A 105 -36.27 8.38 -13.45
CA LYS A 105 -36.52 9.35 -12.39
C LYS A 105 -36.03 10.71 -12.82
N THR A 106 -36.73 11.75 -12.38
CA THR A 106 -36.27 13.14 -12.56
C THR A 106 -35.08 13.42 -11.65
N GLU A 107 -34.26 14.40 -12.01
CA GLU A 107 -33.14 14.84 -11.17
C GLU A 107 -33.58 15.20 -9.75
N SER A 108 -34.74 15.85 -9.59
CA SER A 108 -35.33 16.16 -8.28
C SER A 108 -35.63 14.91 -7.45
N GLU A 109 -36.06 13.82 -8.08
CA GLU A 109 -36.31 12.56 -7.38
C GLU A 109 -35.01 11.86 -6.97
N CYS A 110 -33.97 11.92 -7.80
CA CYS A 110 -32.65 11.41 -7.45
C CYS A 110 -31.98 12.25 -6.34
N ASN A 111 -32.18 13.57 -6.34
CA ASN A 111 -31.65 14.48 -5.32
C ASN A 111 -32.17 14.18 -3.91
N LYS A 112 -33.38 13.61 -3.77
CA LYS A 112 -33.90 13.15 -2.47
C LYS A 112 -33.03 12.08 -1.83
N MET A 113 -32.25 11.33 -2.60
CA MET A 113 -31.30 10.35 -2.08
C MET A 113 -30.12 11.01 -1.36
N ILE A 114 -29.83 12.27 -1.68
CA ILE A 114 -28.71 13.02 -1.13
C ILE A 114 -29.09 14.15 -0.17
N GLU A 115 -30.36 14.61 -0.19
CA GLU A 115 -30.85 15.69 0.68
C GLU A 115 -30.75 15.39 2.18
N ASN A 116 -30.84 14.13 2.60
CA ASN A 116 -30.88 13.73 4.01
C ASN A 116 -29.62 12.99 4.47
N ILE A 117 -28.49 13.18 3.78
CA ILE A 117 -27.21 12.57 4.09
C ILE A 117 -26.56 13.34 5.26
N PRO A 118 -26.38 12.75 6.46
CA PRO A 118 -25.53 13.30 7.51
C PRO A 118 -24.19 13.84 6.99
N THR A 119 -23.69 14.94 7.55
CA THR A 119 -22.41 15.51 7.11
C THR A 119 -21.19 14.65 7.48
N SER A 120 -21.35 13.63 8.33
CA SER A 120 -20.26 12.71 8.72
C SER A 120 -20.49 11.29 8.18
N PHE A 121 -19.76 10.95 7.12
CA PHE A 121 -19.69 9.58 6.59
C PHE A 121 -18.24 9.12 6.45
N ASN A 122 -18.02 7.82 6.52
CA ASN A 122 -16.78 7.23 6.04
C ASN A 122 -16.75 7.24 4.49
N GLN A 123 -15.56 7.15 3.92
CA GLN A 123 -15.36 7.25 2.47
C GLN A 123 -16.17 6.18 1.71
N GLU A 124 -16.21 4.95 2.20
CA GLU A 124 -16.96 3.85 1.59
C GLU A 124 -18.47 4.14 1.49
N THR A 125 -19.07 4.70 2.54
CA THR A 125 -20.50 5.04 2.52
C THR A 125 -20.77 6.17 1.53
N LYS A 126 -19.87 7.14 1.44
CA LYS A 126 -19.97 8.23 0.46
C LYS A 126 -19.94 7.71 -0.98
N ASP A 127 -19.02 6.78 -1.27
CA ASP A 127 -18.87 6.19 -2.60
C ASP A 127 -20.11 5.36 -2.98
N ARG A 128 -20.66 4.57 -2.05
CA ARG A 128 -21.93 3.83 -2.28
C ARG A 128 -23.12 4.73 -2.56
N ILE A 129 -23.22 5.88 -1.89
CA ILE A 129 -24.32 6.80 -2.12
C ILE A 129 -24.16 7.49 -3.47
N PHE A 130 -22.94 7.88 -3.82
CA PHE A 130 -22.64 8.45 -5.13
C PHE A 130 -22.96 7.45 -6.27
N ASP A 131 -22.58 6.18 -6.12
CA ASP A 131 -22.92 5.12 -7.08
C ASP A 131 -24.44 5.02 -7.30
N ARG A 132 -25.23 4.96 -6.21
CA ARG A 132 -26.70 4.90 -6.31
C ARG A 132 -27.32 6.15 -6.92
N TYR A 133 -26.78 7.31 -6.60
CA TYR A 133 -27.23 8.56 -7.17
C TYR A 133 -26.95 8.61 -8.68
N SER A 134 -25.76 8.18 -9.11
CA SER A 134 -25.40 8.05 -10.52
C SER A 134 -26.31 7.05 -11.24
N ASP A 135 -26.55 5.87 -10.65
CA ASP A 135 -27.46 4.87 -11.22
C ASP A 135 -28.88 5.43 -11.38
N CYS A 136 -29.35 6.24 -10.42
CA CYS A 136 -30.66 6.90 -10.51
C CYS A 136 -30.74 7.87 -11.70
N LEU A 137 -29.71 8.70 -11.90
CA LEU A 137 -29.66 9.68 -12.99
C LEU A 137 -29.61 9.01 -14.36
N GLU A 138 -28.86 7.91 -14.49
CA GLU A 138 -28.70 7.17 -15.74
C GLU A 138 -29.87 6.19 -16.02
N ASN A 139 -30.83 6.10 -15.10
CA ASN A 139 -31.90 5.09 -15.09
C ASN A 139 -31.37 3.65 -15.16
N TRP A 140 -30.33 3.36 -14.38
CA TRP A 140 -29.71 2.05 -14.27
C TRP A 140 -29.96 1.43 -12.89
N PHE A 141 -29.69 0.13 -12.78
CA PHE A 141 -29.52 -0.53 -11.49
C PHE A 141 -28.25 -1.37 -11.52
N SER A 142 -27.56 -1.40 -10.37
CA SER A 142 -26.33 -2.15 -10.18
C SER A 142 -26.59 -3.48 -9.47
N LYS A 143 -25.82 -4.51 -9.86
CA LYS A 143 -25.75 -5.79 -9.16
C LYS A 143 -24.31 -6.10 -8.78
N GLU A 144 -24.09 -6.41 -7.50
CA GLU A 144 -22.79 -6.79 -6.94
C GLU A 144 -22.59 -8.31 -7.02
N PHE A 145 -21.34 -8.73 -7.33
CA PHE A 145 -20.89 -10.12 -7.45
C PHE A 145 -19.59 -10.36 -6.69
#